data_AF-A0AAU0L1L2-F1
#
_entry.id   AF-A0AAU0L1L2-F1
#
_cell.length_a   1.000
_cell.length_b   1.000
_cell.length_c   1.000
_cell.angle_alpha   90.00
_cell.angle_beta   90.00
_cell.angle_gamma   90.00
#
_symmetry.space_group_name_H-M   'P 1'
#
loop_
_entity.id
_entity.type
_entity.pdbx_description
1 polymer ?
#
loop_
_entity_poly.entity_id
_entity_poly.type
_entity_poly.pdbx_seq_one_letter_code
_entity_poly.pdbx_strand_id
1 'polypeptide(L)'
;MSNYINPPLAAHFIWHQKDNDQFDDICGIFRKYLTRDIDRPFSRELNIPTFFYSSLDFPPNDIPISIAKRNIIFICLSRNTLICSKWRKYLNSLSNSEPNYLVPIALDSYALKHSGEEGALNSLHFIRAYEFDKKLKISYLFCHFHMSYSGMDSVI
;
A
#
# COMPACT_ATOMS: atom_id res chain seq x y z
N MET A 1 -0.43 13.76 -31.39
CA MET A 1 -0.37 13.88 -29.92
C MET A 1 -1.27 12.81 -29.34
N SER A 2 -0.70 11.73 -28.79
CA SER A 2 -1.49 10.66 -28.19
C SER A 2 -2.05 11.15 -26.85
N ASN A 3 -3.37 11.26 -26.75
CA ASN A 3 -4.06 11.50 -25.48
C ASN A 3 -3.83 10.27 -24.59
N TYR A 4 -2.75 10.28 -23.80
CA TYR A 4 -2.57 9.30 -22.74
C TYR A 4 -3.64 9.57 -21.68
N ILE A 5 -4.68 8.74 -21.67
CA ILE A 5 -5.68 8.74 -20.61
C ILE A 5 -4.98 8.16 -19.38
N ASN A 6 -4.48 9.03 -18.50
CA ASN A 6 -3.94 8.57 -17.22
C ASN A 6 -5.07 7.90 -16.45
N PRO A 7 -4.88 6.66 -15.96
CA PRO A 7 -5.89 5.96 -15.20
C PRO A 7 -6.26 6.79 -13.95
N PRO A 8 -7.53 6.72 -13.50
CA PRO A 8 -7.97 7.50 -12.35
C PRO A 8 -7.26 7.07 -11.06
N LEU A 9 -6.87 5.79 -10.96
CA LEU A 9 -6.27 5.19 -9.78
C LEU A 9 -5.20 4.16 -10.18
N ALA A 10 -4.10 4.12 -9.44
CA ALA A 10 -3.15 3.01 -9.45
C ALA A 10 -2.82 2.59 -8.00
N ALA A 11 -2.56 1.30 -7.81
CA ALA A 11 -2.19 0.72 -6.53
C ALA A 11 -0.75 0.20 -6.57
N HIS A 12 0.06 0.55 -5.58
CA HIS A 12 1.44 0.12 -5.45
C HIS A 12 1.60 -0.62 -4.12
N PHE A 13 2.26 -1.76 -4.13
CA PHE A 13 2.51 -2.57 -2.94
C PHE A 13 4.00 -2.71 -2.70
N ILE A 14 4.45 -2.34 -1.49
CA ILE A 14 5.85 -2.41 -1.07
C ILE A 14 5.95 -3.32 0.16
N TRP A 15 6.80 -4.34 0.12
CA TRP A 15 7.07 -5.20 1.27
C TRP A 15 8.45 -5.85 1.22
N HIS A 16 8.92 -6.33 2.36
CA HIS A 16 10.17 -7.07 2.46
C HIS A 16 9.91 -8.56 2.16
N GLN A 17 10.77 -9.22 1.34
CA GLN A 17 10.52 -10.60 0.89
C GLN A 17 10.47 -11.65 2.02
N LYS A 18 11.15 -11.42 3.15
CA LYS A 18 10.99 -12.27 4.34
C LYS A 18 9.57 -12.24 4.95
N ASP A 19 8.76 -11.24 4.60
CA ASP A 19 7.39 -11.09 5.08
C ASP A 19 6.36 -11.55 4.04
N ASN A 20 6.78 -12.29 3.00
CA ASN A 20 5.92 -12.67 1.88
C ASN A 20 4.65 -13.40 2.34
N ASP A 21 4.76 -14.33 3.28
CA ASP A 21 3.62 -15.10 3.79
C ASP A 21 2.59 -14.18 4.49
N GLN A 22 3.08 -13.21 5.26
CA GLN A 22 2.21 -12.24 5.95
C GLN A 22 1.59 -11.25 4.97
N PHE A 23 2.37 -10.83 3.97
CA PHE A 23 1.89 -10.00 2.87
C PHE A 23 0.77 -10.70 2.10
N ASP A 24 0.96 -11.96 1.70
CA ASP A 24 -0.04 -12.72 0.95
C ASP A 24 -1.32 -12.95 1.79
N ASP A 25 -1.18 -13.21 3.09
CA ASP A 25 -2.31 -13.36 4.01
C ASP A 25 -3.18 -12.09 4.10
N ILE A 26 -2.59 -10.89 4.00
CA ILE A 26 -3.29 -9.61 4.16
C ILE A 26 -3.66 -9.00 2.81
N CYS A 27 -2.66 -8.78 1.96
CA CYS A 27 -2.77 -8.09 0.69
C CYS A 27 -3.14 -9.04 -0.46
N GLY A 28 -2.87 -10.35 -0.35
CA GLY A 28 -3.17 -11.30 -1.42
C GLY A 28 -4.67 -11.44 -1.70
N ILE A 29 -5.51 -11.28 -0.67
CA ILE A 29 -6.96 -11.26 -0.86
C ILE A 29 -7.41 -9.93 -1.48
N PHE A 30 -6.90 -8.81 -0.98
CA PHE A 30 -7.21 -7.49 -1.53
C PHE A 30 -6.79 -7.35 -2.99
N ARG A 31 -5.62 -7.91 -3.35
CA ARG A 31 -5.17 -8.02 -4.74
C ARG A 31 -6.22 -8.68 -5.62
N LYS A 32 -6.82 -9.80 -5.18
CA LYS A 32 -7.85 -10.49 -5.97
C LYS A 32 -9.05 -9.59 -6.23
N TYR A 33 -9.48 -8.81 -5.25
CA TYR A 33 -10.58 -7.87 -5.40
C TYR A 33 -10.24 -6.65 -6.26
N LEU A 34 -9.01 -6.13 -6.17
CA LEU A 34 -8.57 -5.03 -7.03
C LEU A 34 -8.50 -5.44 -8.50
N THR A 35 -8.17 -6.70 -8.78
CA THR A 35 -8.02 -7.22 -10.14
C THR A 35 -9.27 -7.88 -10.71
N ARG A 36 -10.26 -8.25 -9.88
CA ARG A 36 -11.40 -9.08 -10.30
C ARG A 36 -12.64 -8.81 -9.46
N ASP A 37 -13.78 -8.63 -10.14
CA ASP A 37 -15.10 -8.67 -9.49
C ASP A 37 -15.45 -10.14 -9.17
N ILE A 38 -15.55 -10.46 -7.87
CA ILE A 38 -15.79 -11.82 -7.37
C ILE A 38 -17.23 -12.27 -7.66
N ASP A 39 -18.18 -11.34 -7.68
CA ASP A 39 -19.61 -11.64 -7.90
C ASP A 39 -19.98 -11.66 -9.39
N ARG A 40 -19.15 -11.05 -10.24
CA ARG A 40 -19.35 -11.00 -11.70
C ARG A 40 -18.06 -11.27 -12.46
N PRO A 41 -17.64 -12.54 -12.60
CA PRO A 41 -16.38 -12.90 -13.26
C PRO A 41 -16.27 -12.50 -14.75
N PHE A 42 -17.39 -12.12 -15.39
CA PHE A 42 -17.46 -11.65 -16.78
C PHE A 42 -17.87 -10.17 -16.94
N SER A 43 -18.20 -9.47 -15.85
CA SER A 43 -18.63 -8.07 -15.92
C SER A 43 -17.56 -7.17 -15.32
N ARG A 44 -16.82 -6.50 -16.20
CA ARG A 44 -15.92 -5.36 -15.95
C ARG A 44 -14.85 -5.63 -14.88
N GLU A 45 -13.68 -6.07 -15.33
CA GLU A 45 -12.44 -5.94 -14.57
C GLU A 45 -12.30 -4.49 -14.07
N LEU A 46 -12.15 -4.29 -12.76
CA LEU A 46 -11.46 -3.10 -12.25
C LEU A 46 -10.00 -3.24 -12.74
N ASN A 47 -9.72 -2.79 -13.96
CA ASN A 47 -8.36 -2.75 -14.50
C ASN A 47 -7.56 -1.63 -13.83
N ILE A 48 -7.47 -1.66 -12.49
CA ILE A 48 -6.61 -0.76 -11.73
C ILE A 48 -5.17 -1.25 -11.93
N PRO A 49 -4.28 -0.44 -12.53
CA PRO A 49 -2.87 -0.78 -12.62
C PRO A 49 -2.31 -1.04 -11.23
N THR A 50 -1.76 -2.23 -11.05
CA THR A 50 -1.23 -2.69 -9.77
C THR A 50 0.24 -3.03 -9.91
N PHE A 51 1.08 -2.45 -9.06
CA PHE A 51 2.53 -2.60 -9.08
C PHE A 51 3.03 -3.22 -7.77
N PHE A 52 4.07 -4.04 -7.87
CA PHE A 52 4.60 -4.81 -6.75
C PHE A 52 6.10 -4.60 -6.63
N TYR A 53 6.54 -4.19 -5.45
CA TYR A 53 7.92 -3.87 -5.14
C TYR A 53 8.35 -4.69 -3.91
N SER A 54 9.17 -5.70 -4.13
CA SER A 54 9.70 -6.52 -3.05
C SER A 54 11.14 -6.91 -3.28
N SER A 55 11.89 -7.02 -2.19
CA SER A 55 13.28 -7.43 -2.22
C SER A 55 13.73 -7.93 -0.85
N LEU A 56 14.90 -8.58 -0.79
CA LEU A 56 15.53 -9.05 0.44
C LEU A 56 16.41 -7.96 1.06
N ASP A 57 17.69 -7.93 0.70
CA ASP A 57 18.71 -7.17 1.45
C ASP A 57 18.85 -5.70 1.02
N PHE A 58 18.37 -5.37 -0.17
CA PHE A 58 18.38 -4.02 -0.73
C PHE A 58 16.95 -3.65 -1.06
N PRO A 59 16.44 -2.47 -0.67
CA PRO A 59 15.13 -2.02 -1.10
C PRO A 59 15.06 -1.97 -2.64
N PRO A 60 13.87 -2.02 -3.23
CA PRO A 60 13.69 -1.83 -4.66
C PRO A 60 14.38 -0.54 -5.12
N ASN A 61 15.18 -0.60 -6.18
CA ASN A 61 15.82 0.60 -6.73
C ASN A 61 14.80 1.59 -7.29
N ASP A 62 13.62 1.07 -7.65
CA ASP A 62 12.54 1.85 -8.24
C ASP A 62 11.65 2.47 -7.15
N ILE A 63 11.37 3.76 -7.31
CA ILE A 63 10.35 4.47 -6.54
C ILE A 63 9.03 4.35 -7.31
N PRO A 64 7.88 4.11 -6.64
CA PRO A 64 6.58 4.06 -7.29
C PRO A 64 6.34 5.28 -8.21
N ILE A 65 6.16 5.02 -9.50
CA ILE A 65 5.97 6.06 -10.50
C ILE A 65 4.51 6.53 -10.43
N SER A 66 4.31 7.86 -10.42
CA SER A 66 2.98 8.47 -10.46
C SER A 66 2.34 8.37 -11.85
N ILE A 67 1.77 7.21 -12.16
CA ILE A 67 1.19 6.88 -13.48
C ILE A 67 -0.30 7.29 -13.54
N ALA A 68 -0.98 7.29 -12.40
CA ALA A 68 -2.40 7.63 -12.29
C ALA A 68 -2.63 9.03 -11.71
N LYS A 69 -3.87 9.54 -11.85
CA LYS A 69 -4.31 10.76 -11.16
C LYS A 69 -4.22 10.63 -9.63
N ARG A 70 -4.42 9.43 -9.11
CA ARG A 70 -4.21 9.07 -7.70
C ARG A 70 -3.45 7.76 -7.62
N ASN A 71 -2.40 7.71 -6.81
CA ASN A 71 -1.56 6.54 -6.60
C ASN A 71 -1.60 6.20 -5.12
N ILE A 72 -2.19 5.05 -4.78
CA ILE A 72 -2.23 4.57 -3.41
C ILE A 72 -1.06 3.61 -3.23
N ILE A 73 -0.17 3.91 -2.30
CA ILE A 73 1.04 3.15 -2.03
C ILE A 73 0.86 2.44 -0.68
N PHE A 74 0.54 1.15 -0.75
CA PHE A 74 0.46 0.27 0.40
C PHE A 74 1.84 -0.20 0.82
N ILE A 75 2.25 0.15 2.04
CA ILE A 75 3.57 -0.16 2.56
C ILE A 75 3.41 -1.15 3.69
N CYS A 76 3.80 -2.40 3.47
CA CYS A 76 3.79 -3.42 4.50
C CYS A 76 5.08 -3.35 5.31
N LEU A 77 4.94 -3.05 6.59
CA LEU A 77 6.02 -2.75 7.51
C LEU A 77 6.10 -3.83 8.60
N SER A 78 7.31 -4.19 8.98
CA SER A 78 7.59 -5.20 10.00
C SER A 78 8.92 -4.89 10.69
N ARG A 79 9.34 -5.77 11.60
CA ARG A 79 10.68 -5.79 12.15
C ARG A 79 11.76 -5.89 11.06
N ASN A 80 11.52 -6.59 9.96
CA ASN A 80 12.51 -6.77 8.89
C ASN A 80 12.80 -5.45 8.16
N THR A 81 11.78 -4.65 7.89
CA THR A 81 11.96 -3.32 7.30
C THR A 81 12.57 -2.31 8.28
N LEU A 82 12.39 -2.52 9.59
CA LEU A 82 12.93 -1.65 10.63
C LEU A 82 14.43 -1.88 10.90
N ILE A 83 14.89 -3.13 10.92
CA ILE A 83 16.29 -3.44 11.27
C ILE A 83 17.25 -3.00 10.15
N CYS A 84 16.81 -3.03 8.88
CA CYS A 84 17.66 -2.66 7.76
C CYS A 84 17.65 -1.15 7.51
N SER A 85 18.78 -0.50 7.73
CA SER A 85 18.95 0.95 7.53
C SER A 85 18.72 1.39 6.08
N LYS A 86 19.01 0.53 5.09
CA LYS A 86 18.74 0.81 3.67
C LYS A 86 17.24 0.87 3.40
N TRP A 87 16.48 -0.08 3.95
CA TRP A 87 15.02 -0.10 3.85
C TRP A 87 14.39 1.14 4.49
N ARG A 88 14.83 1.50 5.70
CA ARG A 88 14.38 2.74 6.36
C ARG A 88 14.62 3.98 5.51
N LYS A 89 15.83 4.13 4.95
CA LYS A 89 16.16 5.25 4.06
C LYS A 89 15.26 5.30 2.82
N TYR A 90 15.02 4.14 2.18
CA TYR A 90 14.12 4.05 1.04
C TYR A 90 12.68 4.45 1.41
N LEU A 91 12.13 3.88 2.49
CA LEU A 91 10.78 4.18 2.93
C LEU A 91 10.59 5.65 3.30
N ASN A 92 11.58 6.26 3.95
CA ASN A 92 11.55 7.68 4.30
C ASN A 92 11.74 8.61 3.09
N SER A 93 12.23 8.09 1.95
CA SER A 93 12.38 8.86 0.70
C SER A 93 11.11 8.91 -0.16
N LEU A 94 10.08 8.15 0.19
CA LEU A 94 8.80 8.15 -0.54
C LEU A 94 8.08 9.50 -0.41
N SER A 95 7.34 9.90 -1.44
CA SER A 95 6.52 11.11 -1.37
C SER A 95 5.12 10.82 -0.84
N ASN A 96 4.72 11.52 0.22
CA ASN A 96 3.36 11.51 0.75
C ASN A 96 2.66 12.84 0.42
N SER A 97 2.49 13.08 -0.88
CA SER A 97 1.87 14.29 -1.42
C SER A 97 1.22 13.95 -2.75
N GLU A 98 0.17 14.67 -3.13
CA GLU A 98 -0.53 14.42 -4.39
C GLU A 98 0.45 14.36 -5.58
N PRO A 99 0.30 13.36 -6.48
CA PRO A 99 -0.78 12.38 -6.58
C PRO A 99 -0.57 11.08 -5.78
N ASN A 100 0.42 11.01 -4.89
CA ASN A 100 0.79 9.81 -4.13
C ASN A 100 0.27 9.87 -2.69
N TYR A 101 -0.37 8.78 -2.25
CA TYR A 101 -0.89 8.63 -0.89
C TYR A 101 -0.32 7.38 -0.26
N LEU A 102 0.37 7.53 0.88
CA LEU A 102 0.96 6.41 1.59
C LEU A 102 -0.05 5.79 2.57
N VAL A 103 -0.19 4.47 2.50
CA VAL A 103 -1.00 3.68 3.43
C VAL A 103 -0.08 2.67 4.12
N PRO A 104 0.47 3.00 5.31
CA PRO A 104 1.32 2.08 6.05
C PRO A 104 0.48 0.97 6.71
N ILE A 105 0.89 -0.27 6.51
CA ILE A 105 0.30 -1.49 7.05
C ILE A 105 1.32 -2.14 7.97
N ALA A 106 1.04 -2.16 9.27
CA ALA A 106 1.86 -2.85 10.26
C ALA A 106 1.54 -4.35 10.27
N LEU A 107 2.51 -5.16 9.83
CA LEU A 107 2.45 -6.63 9.87
C LEU A 107 2.82 -7.20 11.25
N ASP A 108 3.52 -6.41 12.07
CA ASP A 108 3.83 -6.71 13.48
C ASP A 108 3.82 -5.44 14.34
N SER A 109 3.95 -5.61 15.65
CA SER A 109 3.98 -4.48 16.59
C SER A 109 5.24 -3.62 16.50
N TYR A 110 6.33 -4.13 15.90
CA TYR A 110 7.57 -3.37 15.70
C TYR A 110 7.44 -2.37 14.57
N ALA A 111 6.59 -2.65 13.58
CA ALA A 111 6.31 -1.77 12.45
C ALA A 111 5.89 -0.36 12.86
N LEU A 112 5.20 -0.21 13.99
CA LEU A 112 4.78 1.10 14.50
C LEU A 112 5.96 2.03 14.84
N LYS A 113 7.16 1.48 15.07
CA LYS A 113 8.35 2.29 15.34
C LYS A 113 8.78 3.14 14.14
N HIS A 114 8.36 2.78 12.92
CA HIS A 114 8.58 3.61 11.73
C HIS A 114 7.85 4.96 11.81
N SER A 115 6.76 5.07 12.58
CA SER A 115 6.05 6.35 12.73
C SER A 115 6.80 7.37 13.59
N GLY A 116 7.78 6.93 14.38
CA GLY A 116 8.62 7.79 15.21
C GLY A 116 9.89 8.27 14.53
N GLU A 117 10.11 7.88 13.26
CA GLU A 117 11.27 8.30 12.49
C GLU A 117 10.97 9.59 11.70
N GLU A 118 11.99 10.43 11.52
CA GLU A 118 11.89 11.57 10.62
C GLU A 118 11.83 11.07 9.17
N GLY A 119 10.69 11.26 8.50
CA GLY A 119 10.49 10.82 7.12
C GLY A 119 9.04 10.77 6.67
N ALA A 120 8.81 10.19 5.49
CA ALA A 120 7.51 10.09 4.83
C ALA A 120 6.44 9.35 5.65
N LEU A 121 6.86 8.50 6.59
CA LEU A 121 5.97 7.70 7.44
C LEU A 121 5.65 8.37 8.78
N ASN A 122 6.27 9.52 9.07
CA ASN A 122 6.05 10.26 10.30
C ASN A 122 4.59 10.74 10.38
N SER A 123 3.99 10.62 11.56
CA SER A 123 2.60 11.04 11.83
C SER A 123 1.52 10.41 10.94
N LEU A 124 1.82 9.32 10.22
CA LEU A 124 0.82 8.57 9.47
C LEU A 124 0.04 7.61 10.37
N HIS A 125 -1.20 7.32 9.97
CA HIS A 125 -2.04 6.31 10.62
C HIS A 125 -1.75 4.94 10.04
N PHE A 126 -1.28 4.02 10.88
CA PHE A 126 -0.91 2.67 10.48
C PHE A 126 -2.10 1.72 10.62
N ILE A 127 -2.36 0.94 9.58
CA ILE A 127 -3.29 -0.20 9.65
C ILE A 127 -2.59 -1.30 10.44
N ARG A 128 -3.07 -1.59 11.65
CA ARG A 128 -2.48 -2.61 12.55
C ARG A 128 -2.94 -4.02 12.19
N ALA A 129 -2.48 -4.51 11.04
CA ALA A 129 -2.91 -5.79 10.49
C ALA A 129 -2.60 -6.99 11.40
N TYR A 130 -1.62 -6.86 12.30
CA TYR A 130 -1.28 -7.87 13.31
C TYR A 130 -2.30 -7.98 14.46
N GLU A 131 -3.12 -6.95 14.71
CA GLU A 131 -4.12 -6.95 15.79
C GLU A 131 -5.43 -7.61 15.36
N PHE A 132 -5.66 -7.75 14.05
CA PHE A 132 -6.92 -8.27 13.53
C PHE A 132 -6.91 -9.79 13.41
N ASP A 133 -8.02 -10.39 13.82
CA ASP A 133 -8.30 -11.80 13.57
C ASP A 133 -8.44 -12.06 12.06
N LYS A 134 -7.99 -13.24 11.59
CA LYS A 134 -7.86 -13.55 10.15
C LYS A 134 -9.16 -13.28 9.35
N LYS A 135 -10.32 -13.44 9.99
CA LYS A 135 -11.65 -13.23 9.36
C LYS A 135 -12.00 -11.77 9.07
N LEU A 136 -11.40 -10.81 9.78
CA LEU A 136 -11.79 -9.39 9.70
C LEU A 136 -10.82 -8.53 8.88
N LYS A 137 -9.62 -9.06 8.58
CA LYS A 137 -8.53 -8.31 7.91
C LYS A 137 -8.95 -7.66 6.58
N ILE A 138 -9.76 -8.36 5.79
CA ILE A 138 -10.19 -7.89 4.46
C ILE A 138 -11.13 -6.69 4.58
N SER A 139 -12.14 -6.78 5.45
CA SER A 139 -13.17 -5.73 5.60
C SER A 139 -12.55 -4.39 6.02
N TYR A 140 -11.53 -4.41 6.87
CA TYR A 140 -10.83 -3.19 7.29
C TYR A 140 -9.99 -2.57 6.18
N LEU A 141 -9.32 -3.38 5.36
CA LEU A 141 -8.55 -2.86 4.25
C LEU A 141 -9.46 -2.16 3.23
N PHE A 142 -10.64 -2.72 2.99
CA PHE A 142 -11.68 -2.06 2.19
C PHE A 142 -12.22 -0.79 2.83
N CYS A 143 -12.53 -0.80 4.13
CA CYS A 143 -12.98 0.41 4.82
C CYS A 143 -11.92 1.51 4.74
N HIS A 144 -10.63 1.18 4.92
CA HIS A 144 -9.57 2.19 4.84
C HIS A 144 -9.36 2.68 3.40
N PHE A 145 -9.39 1.79 2.41
CA PHE A 145 -9.37 2.17 1.00
C PHE A 145 -10.54 3.09 0.64
N HIS A 146 -11.75 2.76 1.10
CA HIS A 146 -12.95 3.58 0.91
C HIS A 146 -12.87 4.90 1.67
N MET A 147 -12.29 4.96 2.88
CA MET A 147 -12.08 6.22 3.61
C MET A 147 -11.00 7.09 2.96
N SER A 148 -9.91 6.51 2.45
CA SER A 148 -8.92 7.24 1.64
C SER A 148 -9.53 7.74 0.33
N TYR A 149 -10.55 7.05 -0.19
CA TYR A 149 -11.29 7.46 -1.38
C TYR A 149 -12.35 8.53 -1.10
N SER A 150 -13.16 8.39 -0.04
CA SER A 150 -14.32 9.24 0.29
C SER A 150 -14.04 10.39 1.26
N GLY A 151 -12.97 10.33 2.06
CA GLY A 151 -12.53 11.44 2.92
C GLY A 151 -12.06 12.67 2.15
N MET A 152 -12.03 12.62 0.81
CA MET A 152 -11.71 13.74 -0.08
C MET A 152 -12.92 14.37 -0.76
N ASP A 153 -14.15 13.84 -0.57
CA ASP A 153 -15.37 14.41 -1.16
C ASP A 153 -15.99 15.53 -0.31
N SER A 154 -15.40 15.87 0.84
CA SER A 154 -15.87 16.93 1.75
C SER A 154 -15.12 18.26 1.64
N VAL A 155 -14.46 18.53 0.50
CA VAL A 155 -13.96 19.87 0.15
C VAL A 155 -14.61 20.29 -1.16
N ILE A 156 -15.85 20.76 -1.07
CA ILE A 156 -16.50 21.63 -2.06
C ILE A 156 -16.72 22.98 -1.36
#